data_AF-A0AAJ3B2V7-F1
#
_entry.id   AF-A0AAJ3B2V7-F1
#
_cell.length_a   1.000
_cell.length_b   1.000
_cell.length_c   1.000
_cell.angle_alpha   90.00
_cell.angle_beta   90.00
_cell.angle_gamma   90.00
#
_symmetry.space_group_name_H-M   'P 1'
#
loop_
_entity.id
_entity.type
_entity.pdbx_description
1 polymer ?
#
loop_
_entity_poly.entity_id
_entity_poly.type
_entity_poly.pdbx_seq_one_letter_code
_entity_poly.pdbx_strand_id
1 'polypeptide(L)'
;MSYNETIASYRKLLADHPGEALEIGDGCFAVLVDDHLYGVHQDQNGEVSSEGGFDFDISAWDDECDCWDGDISGMQTSNAIANPRYVAINKS
;
A
#
# COMPACT_ATOMS: atom_id res chain seq x y z
N MET A 1 15.20 -2.24 2.13
CA MET A 1 14.32 -3.24 1.47
C MET A 1 14.23 -2.82 0.02
N SER A 2 14.23 -3.74 -0.93
CA SER A 2 14.06 -3.36 -2.34
C SER A 2 12.58 -3.17 -2.71
N TYR A 3 12.33 -2.44 -3.80
CA TYR A 3 11.01 -2.34 -4.44
C TYR A 3 10.30 -3.69 -4.58
N ASN A 4 11.00 -4.70 -5.13
CA ASN A 4 10.42 -6.02 -5.36
C ASN A 4 10.05 -6.75 -4.07
N GLU A 5 10.87 -6.62 -3.02
CA GLU A 5 10.58 -7.20 -1.70
C GLU A 5 9.38 -6.51 -1.04
N THR A 6 9.28 -5.19 -1.18
CA THR A 6 8.14 -4.40 -0.69
C THR A 6 6.84 -4.84 -1.37
N ILE A 7 6.82 -4.90 -2.70
CA ILE A 7 5.66 -5.33 -3.49
C ILE A 7 5.25 -6.77 -3.16
N ALA A 8 6.21 -7.69 -3.06
CA ALA A 8 5.94 -9.07 -2.68
C ALA A 8 5.36 -9.16 -1.27
N SER A 9 5.84 -8.33 -0.34
CA SER A 9 5.34 -8.29 1.04
C SER A 9 3.91 -7.76 1.11
N TYR A 10 3.60 -6.67 0.43
CA TYR A 10 2.23 -6.14 0.35
C TYR A 10 1.26 -7.17 -0.24
N ARG A 11 1.63 -7.81 -1.36
CA ARG A 11 0.81 -8.88 -1.96
C ARG A 11 0.54 -10.01 -0.99
N LYS A 12 1.56 -10.48 -0.28
CA LYS A 12 1.42 -11.57 0.68
C LYS A 12 0.49 -11.18 1.84
N LEU A 13 0.70 -10.00 2.43
CA LEU A 13 -0.12 -9.51 3.53
C LEU A 13 -1.60 -9.39 3.12
N LEU A 14 -1.87 -8.83 1.94
CA LEU A 14 -3.24 -8.63 1.45
C LEU A 14 -3.90 -9.92 0.95
N ALA A 15 -3.13 -10.88 0.44
CA ALA A 15 -3.67 -12.20 0.06
C ALA A 15 -4.23 -12.96 1.28
N ASP A 16 -3.64 -12.75 2.46
CA ASP A 16 -4.12 -13.31 3.72
C ASP A 16 -5.33 -12.53 4.30
N HIS A 17 -5.67 -11.37 3.72
CA HIS A 17 -6.67 -10.41 4.20
C HIS A 17 -7.61 -9.90 3.06
N PRO A 18 -8.40 -10.79 2.43
CA PRO A 18 -9.23 -10.41 1.29
C PRO A 18 -10.34 -9.41 1.69
N GLY A 19 -10.47 -8.34 0.91
CA GLY A 19 -11.46 -7.27 1.13
C GLY A 19 -11.02 -6.18 2.11
N GLU A 20 -9.77 -6.24 2.57
CA GLU A 20 -9.14 -5.19 3.38
C GLU A 20 -8.02 -4.50 2.58
N ALA A 21 -7.73 -3.26 2.95
CA ALA A 21 -6.60 -2.48 2.45
C ALA A 21 -5.54 -2.33 3.54
N LEU A 22 -4.27 -2.28 3.14
CA LEU A 22 -3.12 -2.12 4.03
C LEU A 22 -2.69 -0.65 4.05
N GLU A 23 -2.59 -0.04 5.22
CA GLU A 23 -2.02 1.31 5.38
C GLU A 23 -0.51 1.29 5.07
N ILE A 24 -0.05 2.08 4.08
CA ILE A 24 1.35 2.04 3.59
C ILE A 24 2.13 3.35 3.76
N GLY A 25 1.53 4.38 4.34
CA GLY A 25 2.15 5.70 4.56
C GLY A 25 1.38 6.83 3.89
N ASP A 26 1.58 8.06 4.35
CA ASP A 26 1.01 9.30 3.79
C ASP A 26 -0.48 9.24 3.38
N GLY A 27 -1.32 8.62 4.21
CA GLY A 27 -2.76 8.47 3.92
C GLY A 27 -3.09 7.59 2.71
N CYS A 28 -2.10 6.84 2.22
CA CYS A 28 -2.22 5.89 1.13
C CYS A 28 -2.39 4.47 1.66
N PHE A 29 -3.11 3.67 0.87
CA PHE A 29 -3.43 2.29 1.18
C PHE A 29 -3.12 1.39 -0.01
N ALA A 30 -2.59 0.21 0.24
CA ALA A 30 -2.45 -0.84 -0.76
C ALA A 30 -3.67 -1.74 -0.77
N VAL A 31 -4.16 -2.09 -1.96
CA VAL A 31 -5.32 -2.95 -2.19
C VAL A 31 -4.93 -4.08 -3.13
N LEU A 32 -5.44 -5.28 -2.87
CA LEU A 32 -5.28 -6.46 -3.74
C LEU A 32 -6.66 -6.97 -4.18
N VAL A 33 -6.95 -6.85 -5.47
CA VAL A 33 -8.20 -7.35 -6.10
C VAL A 33 -7.83 -8.12 -7.35
N ASP A 34 -8.33 -9.35 -7.51
CA ASP A 34 -8.09 -10.20 -8.68
C ASP A 34 -6.59 -10.30 -9.07
N ASP A 35 -5.72 -10.51 -8.08
CA ASP A 35 -4.25 -10.52 -8.19
C ASP A 35 -3.61 -9.20 -8.68
N HIS A 36 -4.37 -8.11 -8.77
CA HIS A 36 -3.87 -6.78 -9.05
C HIS A 36 -3.60 -6.03 -7.75
N LEU A 37 -2.32 -5.68 -7.51
CA LEU A 37 -1.91 -4.83 -6.39
C LEU A 37 -1.82 -3.39 -6.89
N TYR A 38 -2.52 -2.47 -6.23
CA TYR A 38 -2.50 -1.05 -6.55
C TYR A 38 -2.66 -0.21 -5.27
N GLY A 39 -2.29 1.06 -5.34
CA GLY A 39 -2.46 2.03 -4.27
C GLY A 39 -3.76 2.81 -4.42
N VAL A 40 -4.33 3.27 -3.31
CA VAL A 40 -5.51 4.15 -3.27
C VAL A 40 -5.32 5.20 -2.19
N HIS A 41 -5.98 6.34 -2.35
CA HIS A 41 -6.09 7.36 -1.31
C HIS A 41 -7.38 7.16 -0.51
N GLN A 42 -7.34 7.57 0.75
CA GLN A 42 -8.55 7.74 1.53
C GLN A 42 -9.40 8.88 0.96
N ASP A 43 -10.72 8.69 0.92
CA ASP A 43 -11.64 9.74 0.49
C ASP A 43 -11.86 10.81 1.58
N GLN A 44 -12.68 11.82 1.28
CA GLN A 44 -12.97 12.92 2.22
C GLN A 44 -13.72 12.48 3.48
N ASN A 45 -14.35 11.31 3.48
CA ASN A 45 -15.07 10.75 4.63
C ASN A 45 -14.19 9.82 5.48
N GLY A 46 -12.94 9.59 5.06
CA GLY A 46 -12.07 8.63 5.73
C GLY A 46 -12.27 7.20 5.25
N GLU A 47 -12.90 6.99 4.10
CA GLU A 47 -13.19 5.67 3.55
C GLU A 47 -12.17 5.26 2.48
N VAL A 48 -11.88 3.97 2.40
CA VAL A 48 -11.03 3.40 1.35
C VAL A 48 -11.92 2.71 0.33
N SER A 49 -11.87 3.20 -0.90
CA SER A 49 -12.56 2.61 -2.05
C SER A 49 -11.57 1.86 -2.94
N SER A 50 -12.05 0.79 -3.58
CA SER A 50 -11.29 0.10 -4.63
C SER A 50 -11.19 0.88 -5.94
N GLU A 51 -11.92 2.00 -6.07
CA GLU A 51 -11.94 2.85 -7.26
C GLU A 51 -10.88 3.96 -7.21
N GLY A 52 -10.38 4.40 -8.37
CA GLY A 52 -9.49 5.55 -8.48
C GLY A 52 -8.04 5.30 -8.01
N GLY A 53 -7.58 4.06 -8.09
CA GLY A 53 -6.23 3.68 -7.67
C GLY A 53 -5.11 4.15 -8.61
N PHE A 54 -3.89 4.07 -8.10
CA PHE A 54 -2.64 4.30 -8.82
C PHE A 54 -1.77 3.06 -8.79
N ASP A 55 -0.93 2.90 -9.82
CA ASP A 55 0.01 1.79 -9.88
C ASP A 55 1.23 2.06 -8.99
N PHE A 56 1.74 1.01 -8.35
CA PHE A 56 3.06 1.06 -7.76
C PHE A 56 4.10 1.01 -8.88
N ASP A 57 4.56 2.18 -9.34
CA ASP A 57 5.62 2.29 -10.33
C ASP A 57 6.99 2.32 -9.66
N ILE A 58 7.96 1.61 -10.23
CA ILE A 58 9.34 1.61 -9.76
C ILE A 58 9.98 3.01 -9.87
N SER A 59 9.51 3.88 -10.77
CA SER A 59 10.01 5.25 -10.88
C SER A 59 9.68 6.11 -9.65
N ALA A 60 8.70 5.71 -8.85
CA ALA A 60 8.32 6.35 -7.60
C ALA A 60 9.01 5.69 -6.38
N TRP A 61 10.00 4.83 -6.59
CA TRP A 61 10.77 4.20 -5.51
C TRP A 61 12.14 4.86 -5.37
N ASP A 62 12.49 5.26 -4.16
CA ASP A 62 13.81 5.75 -3.79
C ASP A 62 14.66 4.59 -3.25
N ASP A 63 15.54 4.05 -4.10
CA ASP A 63 16.47 2.97 -3.75
C ASP A 63 17.55 3.40 -2.73
N GLU A 64 17.85 4.69 -2.59
CA GLU A 64 18.82 5.17 -1.59
C GLU A 64 18.19 5.22 -0.19
N CYS A 65 16.90 5.54 -0.12
CA CYS A 65 16.15 5.66 1.13
C CYS A 65 15.29 4.43 1.47
N ASP A 66 15.23 3.44 0.58
CA ASP A 66 14.39 2.25 0.67
C ASP A 66 12.90 2.59 0.92
N CYS A 67 12.35 3.58 0.20
CA CYS A 67 10.96 4.05 0.40
C CYS A 67 10.25 4.53 -0.86
N TRP A 68 8.95 4.80 -0.73
CA TRP A 68 8.16 5.46 -1.77
C TRP A 68 8.46 6.95 -1.83
N ASP A 69 8.35 7.54 -3.02
CA ASP A 69 8.40 8.98 -3.24
C ASP A 69 7.23 9.63 -2.49
N GLY A 70 7.56 10.50 -1.54
CA GLY A 70 6.61 11.08 -0.56
C GLY A 70 6.77 10.57 0.87
N ASP A 71 7.40 9.41 1.09
CA ASP A 71 7.79 8.96 2.43
C ASP A 71 9.03 9.74 2.91
N ILE A 72 9.10 9.99 4.22
CA ILE A 72 10.23 10.67 4.85
C ILE A 72 11.45 9.72 4.93
N SER A 73 11.20 8.41 5.03
CA SER A 73 12.24 7.37 5.07
C SER A 73 11.65 5.97 4.89
N GLY A 74 12.50 4.98 4.56
CA GLY A 74 12.13 3.56 4.51
C GLY A 74 11.61 2.96 5.82
N MET A 75 11.67 3.69 6.93
CA MET A 75 11.05 3.27 8.19
C MET A 75 9.52 3.18 8.08
N GLN A 76 8.87 4.06 7.31
CA GLN A 76 7.41 4.01 7.11
C GLN A 76 7.01 2.74 6.36
N THR A 77 7.66 2.51 5.22
CA THR A 77 7.47 1.31 4.40
C THR A 77 7.76 0.03 5.20
N SER A 78 8.87 0.01 5.96
CA SER A 78 9.24 -1.12 6.82
C SER A 78 8.23 -1.37 7.92
N ASN A 79 7.71 -0.31 8.54
CA ASN A 79 6.71 -0.43 9.60
C ASN A 79 5.37 -0.91 9.08
N ALA A 80 4.94 -0.47 7.90
CA ALA A 80 3.72 -0.95 7.25
C ALA A 80 3.77 -2.48 7.02
N ILE A 81 4.95 -3.02 6.72
CA ILE A 81 5.15 -4.47 6.55
C ILE A 81 5.26 -5.19 7.89
N ALA A 82 6.02 -4.64 8.85
CA ALA A 82 6.29 -5.30 10.13
C ALA A 82 5.10 -5.24 11.10
N ASN A 83 4.28 -4.19 11.03
CA ASN A 83 3.14 -3.92 11.90
C ASN A 83 1.93 -3.50 11.05
N PRO A 84 1.38 -4.41 10.23
CA PRO A 84 0.35 -4.06 9.26
C PRO A 84 -0.92 -3.58 9.95
N ARG A 85 -1.51 -2.53 9.39
CA ARG A 85 -2.81 -1.99 9.80
C ARG A 85 -3.76 -2.12 8.63
N TYR A 86 -4.88 -2.80 8.87
CA TYR A 86 -5.89 -3.09 7.87
C TYR A 86 -7.14 -2.25 8.08
N VAL A 87 -7.76 -1.85 6.98
CA VAL A 87 -9.06 -1.18 6.96
C VAL A 87 -9.97 -1.87 5.95
N ALA A 88 -11.27 -1.93 6.23
CA ALA A 88 -12.23 -2.53 5.30
C ALA A 88 -12.34 -1.68 4.03
N ILE A 89 -12.38 -2.34 2.86
CA ILE A 89 -12.64 -1.67 1.59
C ILE A 89 -14.15 -1.54 1.42
N ASN A 90 -14.61 -0.31 1.18
CA ASN A 90 -16.01 -0.07 0.85
C ASN A 90 -16.26 -0.50 -0.59
N LYS A 91 -17.27 -1.35 -0.74
CA LYS A 91 -17.85 -1.67 -2.05
C LYS A 91 -18.83 -0.56 -2.38
N SER A 92 -18.46 0.30 -3.33
CA SER A 92 -19.39 1.24 -3.96
C SER A 92 -20.58 0.51 -4.57
#